data_AF-A0A1B0DCD9-F1
#
_entry.id   AF-A0A1B0DCD9-F1
#
_cell.length_a   1.000
_cell.length_b   1.000
_cell.length_c   1.000
_cell.angle_alpha   90.00
_cell.angle_beta   90.00
_cell.angle_gamma   90.00
#
_symmetry.space_group_name_H-M   'P 1'
#
loop_
_entity.id
_entity.type
_entity.pdbx_description
1 polymer ?
#
loop_
_entity_poly.entity_id
_entity_poly.type
_entity_poly.pdbx_seq_one_letter_code
_entity_poly.pdbx_strand_id
1 'polypeptide(L)' 'MKVAVFVILVLSALLEKSEAKKFTKCELLPILLDEGFPLEQIPDWYCLIQSESSFNSSAVGGPNSNGSFDWGLFQ' A
#
# COMPACT_ATOMS: atom_id res chain seq x y z
N MET A 1 0.69 -28.60 -23.76
CA MET A 1 1.75 -27.58 -23.63
C MET A 1 1.35 -26.22 -24.22
N LYS A 2 0.92 -26.13 -25.49
CA LYS A 2 0.54 -24.85 -26.12
C LYS A 2 -0.60 -24.10 -25.40
N VAL A 3 -1.65 -24.81 -24.99
CA VAL A 3 -2.78 -24.23 -24.23
C VAL A 3 -2.33 -23.71 -22.87
N ALA A 4 -1.50 -24.46 -22.15
CA ALA A 4 -0.97 -24.04 -20.85
C ALA A 4 -0.09 -22.79 -20.97
N VAL A 5 0.78 -22.73 -21.98
CA VAL A 5 1.61 -21.53 -22.25
C VAL A 5 0.74 -20.32 -22.55
N PHE A 6 -0.32 -20.49 -23.36
CA PHE A 6 -1.26 -19.42 -23.68
C PHE A 6 -2.00 -18.94 -22.42
N VAL A 7 -2.46 -19.84 -21.56
CA VAL A 7 -3.11 -19.50 -20.29
C VAL A 7 -2.17 -18.73 -19.36
N ILE A 8 -0.90 -19.15 -19.23
CA ILE A 8 0.09 -18.46 -18.39
C ILE A 8 0.35 -17.04 -18.92
N LEU A 9 0.49 -16.88 -20.23
CA LEU A 9 0.69 -15.56 -20.84
C LEU A 9 -0.50 -14.63 -20.58
N VAL A 10 -1.73 -15.13 -20.76
CA VAL A 10 -2.95 -14.36 -20.46
C VAL A 10 -3.00 -13.97 -18.98
N LEU A 11 -2.75 -14.90 -18.05
CA LEU A 11 -2.72 -14.61 -16.61
C LEU A 11 -1.66 -13.58 -16.25
N SER A 12 -0.46 -13.67 -16.81
CA SER A 12 0.62 -12.71 -16.54
C SER A 12 0.30 -11.29 -17.05
N ALA A 13 -0.45 -11.19 -18.15
CA ALA A 13 -0.87 -9.90 -18.71
C ALA A 13 -2.00 -9.24 -17.90
N LEU A 14 -2.70 -10.00 -17.05
CA LEU A 14 -3.75 -9.50 -16.16
C LEU A 14 -3.22 -9.01 -14.80
N LEU A 15 -1.93 -9.16 -14.53
CA LEU A 15 -1.33 -8.65 -13.30
C LEU A 15 -1.08 -7.15 -13.45
N GLU A 16 -1.79 -6.35 -12.66
CA GLU A 16 -1.47 -4.94 -12.50
C GLU A 16 -0.15 -4.78 -11.76
N LYS A 17 0.67 -3.81 -12.19
CA LYS A 17 1.90 -3.46 -11.47
C LYS A 17 1.53 -2.71 -10.20
N SER A 18 1.77 -3.33 -9.06
CA SER A 18 1.79 -2.66 -7.77
C SER A 18 3.25 -2.38 -7.39
N GLU A 19 3.60 -1.11 -7.22
CA GLU A 19 4.93 -0.68 -6.79
C GLU A 19 4.83 0.02 -5.43
N ALA A 20 5.64 -0.44 -4.47
CA ALA A 20 5.75 0.22 -3.19
C ALA A 20 6.64 1.46 -3.31
N LYS A 21 6.23 2.56 -2.67
CA LYS A 21 6.94 3.83 -2.69
C LYS A 21 6.71 4.66 -1.43
N LYS A 22 7.52 5.70 -1.28
CA LYS A 22 7.32 6.74 -0.26
C LYS A 22 6.52 7.90 -0.84
N PHE A 23 5.32 8.12 -0.30
CA PHE A 23 4.43 9.17 -0.74
C PHE A 23 4.80 10.52 -0.12
N THR A 24 4.52 11.60 -0.85
CA THR A 24 4.37 12.91 -0.21
C THR A 24 2.95 13.11 0.30
N LYS A 25 2.75 14.02 1.25
CA LYS A 25 1.41 14.34 1.76
C LYS A 25 0.44 14.79 0.66
N CYS A 26 0.89 15.61 -0.28
CA CYS A 26 -0.01 16.10 -1.34
C CYS A 26 -0.31 15.04 -2.40
N GLU A 27 0.60 14.09 -2.60
CA GLU A 27 0.40 12.95 -3.50
C GLU A 27 -0.57 11.93 -2.93
N LEU A 28 -0.53 11.69 -1.62
CA LEU A 28 -1.40 10.72 -0.96
C LEU A 28 -2.83 11.22 -0.77
N LEU A 29 -3.03 12.55 -0.64
CA LEU A 29 -4.34 13.15 -0.40
C LEU A 29 -5.41 12.71 -1.42
N PRO A 30 -5.24 12.93 -2.74
CA PRO A 30 -6.27 12.57 -3.71
C PRO A 30 -6.53 11.06 -3.72
N ILE A 31 -5.51 10.23 -3.47
CA ILE A 31 -5.66 8.77 -3.43
C ILE A 31 -6.60 8.37 -2.28
N LEU A 32 -6.39 8.91 -1.08
CA LEU A 32 -7.26 8.58 0.06
C LEU A 32 -8.71 9.04 -0.18
N LEU A 33 -8.89 10.22 -0.77
CA LEU A 33 -10.23 10.74 -1.09
C LEU A 33 -10.94 9.89 -2.15
N ASP A 34 -10.22 9.47 -3.19
CA ASP A 34 -10.75 8.60 -4.25
C ASP A 34 -11.12 7.21 -3.72
N GLU A 35 -10.41 6.71 -2.71
CA GLU A 35 -10.73 5.48 -1.97
C GLU A 35 -11.83 5.66 -0.91
N GLY A 36 -12.43 6.85 -0.82
CA GLY A 36 -13.60 7.11 0.02
C GLY A 36 -13.30 7.50 1.47
N PHE A 37 -12.05 7.87 1.79
CA PHE A 37 -11.73 8.40 3.11
C PHE A 37 -12.40 9.78 3.28
N PRO A 38 -13.15 10.03 4.36
CA PRO A 38 -13.79 11.31 4.57
C PRO A 38 -12.76 12.44 4.73
N LEU A 39 -12.96 13.55 4.04
CA LEU A 39 -12.04 14.69 4.05
C LEU A 39 -11.75 15.18 5.47
N GLU A 40 -12.78 15.18 6.33
CA GLU A 40 -12.68 15.58 7.74
C GLU A 40 -11.79 14.66 8.59
N GLN A 41 -11.56 13.41 8.18
CA GLN A 41 -10.71 12.44 8.90
C GLN A 41 -9.28 12.39 8.38
N ILE A 42 -8.99 13.01 7.23
CA ILE A 42 -7.63 13.01 6.65
C ILE A 42 -6.54 13.44 7.63
N PRO A 43 -6.72 14.46 8.50
CA PRO A 43 -5.70 14.82 9.48
C PRO A 43 -5.32 13.67 10.43
N ASP A 44 -6.31 12.89 10.88
CA ASP A 44 -6.09 11.74 11.76
C ASP A 44 -5.38 10.61 11.01
N TRP A 45 -5.82 10.32 9.78
CA TRP A 45 -5.14 9.35 8.91
C TRP A 45 -3.70 9.74 8.59
N TYR A 46 -3.42 11.03 8.40
CA TYR A 46 -2.06 11.52 8.20
C TYR A 46 -1.20 11.38 9.44
N CYS A 47 -1.77 11.60 10.62
CA CYS A 47 -1.09 11.37 11.89
C CYS A 47 -0.69 9.90 12.02
N LEU A 48 -1.64 8.99 11.76
CA LEU A 48 -1.42 7.55 11.77
C LEU A 48 -0.32 7.16 10.76
N ILE A 49 -0.51 7.43 9.47
CA ILE A 49 0.45 7.04 8.43
C ILE A 49 1.86 7.62 8.67
N GLN A 50 1.95 8.85 9.18
CA GLN A 50 3.23 9.45 9.53
C GLN A 50 3.93 8.70 10.67
N SER A 51 3.18 8.34 11.71
CA SER A 51 3.71 7.60 12.87
C SER A 51 4.17 6.20 12.48
N GLU A 52 3.34 5.53 11.68
CA GLU A 52 3.48 4.09 11.45
C GLU A 52 4.50 3.77 10.36
N SER A 53 4.51 4.52 9.25
CA SER A 53 5.34 4.19 8.09
C SER A 53 6.16 5.37 7.58
N SER A 54 5.97 6.57 8.14
CA SER A 54 6.48 7.82 7.56
C SER A 54 6.10 7.99 6.09
N PHE A 55 4.86 7.64 5.74
CA PHE A 55 4.34 7.64 4.37
C PHE A 55 5.03 6.65 3.41
N ASN A 56 5.74 5.65 3.92
CA ASN A 56 6.41 4.64 3.10
C ASN A 56 5.58 3.35 2.98
N SER A 57 5.03 3.09 1.80
CA SER A 57 4.26 1.84 1.56
C SER A 57 5.11 0.57 1.49
N SER A 58 6.45 0.67 1.54
CA SER A 58 7.35 -0.48 1.74
C SER A 58 7.84 -0.62 3.18
N ALA A 59 7.28 0.12 4.14
CA ALA A 59 7.69 0.02 5.54
C ALA A 59 7.45 -1.40 6.09
N VAL A 60 8.35 -1.81 6.98
CA VAL A 60 8.25 -3.05 7.74
C VAL A 60 8.50 -2.71 9.20
N GLY A 61 7.46 -2.80 10.03
CA GLY A 61 7.50 -2.55 11.46
C GLY A 61 7.78 -3.82 12.27
N GLY A 62 8.50 -3.68 13.38
CA GLY A 62 8.79 -4.78 14.31
C GLY A 62 10.25 -5.27 14.29
N PRO A 63 10.52 -6.51 14.74
CA PRO A 63 9.54 -7.46 15.28
C PRO A 63 8.89 -6.93 16.56
N ASN A 64 7.59 -7.21 16.69
CA ASN A 64 6.82 -6.93 17.90
C ASN A 64 7.16 -7.96 18.99
N SER A 65 6.71 -7.71 20.23
CA SER A 65 7.04 -8.58 21.37
C SER A 65 6.59 -10.04 21.20
N ASN A 66 5.60 -10.29 20.35
CA ASN A 66 5.10 -11.62 19.99
C ASN A 66 5.79 -12.23 18.74
N GLY A 67 6.77 -11.54 18.15
CA GLY A 67 7.48 -11.95 16.94
C GLY A 67 6.77 -11.62 15.62
N SER A 68 5.62 -10.93 15.64
CA SER A 68 4.96 -10.48 14.41
C SER A 68 5.64 -9.25 13.81
N PHE A 69 5.29 -8.95 12.56
CA PHE A 69 5.72 -7.76 11.83
C PHE A 69 4.51 -7.04 11.27
N ASP A 70 4.63 -5.73 11.17
CA ASP A 70 3.68 -4.84 10.52
C ASP A 70 4.21 -4.45 9.14
N TRP A 71 3.31 -4.24 8.17
CA TRP A 71 3.65 -4.07 6.76
C TRP A 71 2.88 -2.94 6.07
N GLY A 72 3.65 -2.01 5.52
CA GLY A 72 3.20 -1.08 4.51
C GLY A 72 2.76 0.27 5.07
N LEU A 73 1.82 0.91 4.38
CA LEU A 73 1.53 2.34 4.59
C LEU A 73 0.90 2.63 5.96
N PHE A 74 0.11 1.69 6.49
CA PHE A 74 -0.72 1.91 7.66
C PHE A 74 -0.19 1.26 8.95
N GLN A 75 0.95 0.57 8.87
CA GLN A 75 1.73 -0.08 9.95
C GLN A 75 2.63 -1.09 9.26
#